data_AF-A0A4Q5TYT8-F1
#
_entry.id   AF-A0A4Q5TYT8-F1
#
_cell.length_a   1.000
_cell.length_b   1.000
_cell.length_c   1.000
_cell.angle_alpha   90.00
_cell.angle_beta   90.00
_cell.angle_gamma   90.00
#
_symmetry.space_group_name_H-M   'P 1'
#
loop_
_entity.id
_entity.type
_entity.pdbx_description
1 polymer ?
#
loop_
_entity_poly.entity_id
_entity_poly.type
_entity_poly.pdbx_seq_one_letter_code
_entity_poly.pdbx_strand_id
1 'polypeptide(L)'
;MKSIRLIVTSFLLVLAAGCDKKNDDLVKPGTGDNFPQVIKFDDEGDGDAEDADEFSFKLVLNDRYDATGENPGGKIIPLTEDVTVNFKITEWEGFDNPSDYIREVTGFYEIDDCTTSLDEGTDLNVVFDAATGTGSVRFPKGVEEIEIAFATDEDFFNDNTLNTEERSITLEITGLTTVAGQNVTFNKARQFKYEVLDDEAVHGDWEVDHEDSAQFVLFTRLFGHINEDIASLSADDVEKIEISIEYNEVKVLVELKEMEEIEECDGPEMVNKVIEIEADLEDLSTLTNEGDIEFAGEIEQEDGSVKEFVYKGGFAISSDGLTVTLTGEYDDEETDEIVLLLKK
;
A
#
# COMPACT_ATOMS: atom_id res chain seq x y z
N MET A 1 59.75 34.73 2.22
CA MET A 1 58.79 33.72 1.74
C MET A 1 57.44 34.39 1.53
N LYS A 2 56.67 33.93 0.53
CA LYS A 2 55.42 34.49 -0.05
C LYS A 2 55.62 35.40 -1.27
N SER A 3 55.88 34.72 -2.39
CA SER A 3 55.31 34.97 -3.72
C SER A 3 53.76 34.93 -3.63
N ILE A 4 52.93 35.57 -4.45
CA ILE A 4 52.84 35.64 -5.91
C ILE A 4 52.02 36.90 -6.30
N ARG A 5 52.23 37.35 -7.54
CA ARG A 5 51.77 38.58 -8.20
C ARG A 5 50.28 38.56 -8.58
N LEU A 6 49.71 39.77 -8.62
CA LEU A 6 48.57 40.18 -9.45
C LEU A 6 48.68 39.64 -10.89
N ILE A 7 47.54 39.30 -11.52
CA ILE A 7 47.09 39.80 -12.85
C ILE A 7 45.79 39.12 -13.30
N VAL A 8 44.83 39.98 -13.69
CA VAL A 8 43.76 39.82 -14.70
C VAL A 8 42.46 39.11 -14.30
N THR A 9 41.51 39.97 -13.93
CA THR A 9 40.12 40.00 -14.40
C THR A 9 39.94 39.41 -15.79
N SER A 10 39.27 38.27 -15.90
CA SER A 10 38.47 37.93 -17.09
C SER A 10 37.17 37.31 -16.62
N PHE A 11 36.16 38.18 -16.64
CA PHE A 11 34.77 37.86 -16.84
C PHE A 11 34.68 36.94 -18.08
N LEU A 12 34.43 35.65 -17.88
CA LEU A 12 33.92 34.81 -18.95
C LEU A 12 32.56 34.30 -18.51
N LEU A 13 31.53 34.94 -19.08
CA LEU A 13 30.21 34.38 -19.22
C LEU A 13 30.34 32.95 -19.77
N VAL A 14 30.08 31.95 -18.94
CA VAL A 14 29.51 30.70 -19.45
C VAL A 14 28.02 30.97 -19.53
N LEU A 15 27.63 31.43 -20.73
CA LEU A 15 26.26 31.42 -21.17
C LEU A 15 25.69 30.02 -20.98
N ALA A 16 24.57 29.98 -20.26
CA ALA A 16 23.42 29.11 -20.48
C ALA A 16 23.60 28.08 -21.61
N ALA A 17 23.94 26.86 -21.21
CA ALA A 17 23.60 25.64 -21.92
C ALA A 17 23.51 24.48 -20.91
N GLY A 18 22.91 24.75 -19.75
CA GLY A 18 22.30 23.69 -18.95
C GLY A 18 20.97 23.40 -19.63
N CYS A 19 20.85 22.20 -20.19
CA CYS A 19 19.66 21.77 -20.90
C CYS A 19 18.47 21.82 -19.93
N ASP A 20 17.63 22.83 -20.06
CA ASP A 20 16.19 22.67 -19.86
C ASP A 20 15.81 21.47 -20.73
N LYS A 21 15.79 20.26 -20.17
CA LYS A 21 14.86 19.24 -20.64
C LYS A 21 13.49 19.82 -20.32
N LYS A 22 12.99 20.68 -21.21
CA LYS A 22 11.56 20.88 -21.32
C LYS A 22 11.01 19.49 -21.49
N ASN A 23 10.27 19.03 -20.48
CA ASN A 23 9.42 17.88 -20.66
C ASN A 23 8.42 18.31 -21.72
N ASP A 24 8.62 17.91 -22.98
CA ASP A 24 7.76 18.29 -24.10
C ASP A 24 6.34 17.71 -23.93
N ASP A 25 6.14 16.86 -22.91
CA ASP A 25 4.85 16.33 -22.45
C ASP A 25 4.16 17.20 -21.39
N LEU A 26 4.79 18.28 -20.88
CA LEU A 26 4.11 19.27 -20.02
C LEU A 26 3.24 20.21 -20.86
N VAL A 27 1.97 19.83 -21.02
CA VAL A 27 0.94 20.71 -21.57
C VAL A 27 0.72 21.87 -20.61
N LYS A 28 1.15 23.09 -20.97
CA LYS A 28 0.72 24.31 -20.27
C LYS A 28 -0.78 24.53 -20.51
N PRO A 29 -1.64 24.43 -19.49
CA PRO A 29 -3.08 24.57 -19.70
C PRO A 29 -3.40 25.99 -20.15
N GLY A 30 -4.06 26.10 -21.31
CA GLY A 30 -4.69 27.34 -21.72
C GLY A 30 -5.95 27.54 -20.89
N THR A 31 -5.85 28.36 -19.84
CA THR A 31 -6.93 28.75 -18.89
C THR A 31 -7.46 27.62 -17.99
N GLY A 32 -7.42 27.83 -16.66
CA GLY A 32 -7.78 26.84 -15.65
C GLY A 32 -9.27 26.49 -15.56
N ASP A 33 -10.15 27.17 -16.32
CA ASP A 33 -11.61 27.03 -16.16
C ASP A 33 -12.25 25.94 -17.03
N ASN A 34 -11.47 25.15 -17.79
CA ASN A 34 -12.02 24.24 -18.83
C ASN A 34 -11.57 22.77 -18.73
N PHE A 35 -10.78 22.37 -17.72
CA PHE A 35 -10.44 20.96 -17.54
C PHE A 35 -11.50 20.27 -16.66
N PRO A 36 -12.06 19.14 -17.10
CA PRO A 36 -13.03 18.42 -16.30
C PRO A 36 -12.31 17.74 -15.14
N GLN A 37 -12.71 18.03 -13.90
CA GLN A 37 -12.22 17.28 -12.74
C GLN A 37 -12.55 15.80 -12.93
N VAL A 38 -11.57 14.92 -12.75
CA VAL A 38 -11.74 13.48 -12.98
C VAL A 38 -11.70 12.75 -11.64
N ILE A 39 -12.82 12.13 -11.28
CA ILE A 39 -12.90 11.15 -10.18
C ILE A 39 -12.45 9.79 -10.72
N LYS A 40 -11.56 9.10 -10.01
CA LYS A 40 -11.17 7.72 -10.30
C LYS A 40 -11.17 6.89 -9.02
N PHE A 41 -11.20 5.57 -9.15
CA PHE A 41 -10.69 4.72 -8.09
C PHE A 41 -9.21 5.01 -7.92
N ASP A 42 -8.71 4.89 -6.70
CA ASP A 42 -7.27 4.83 -6.53
C ASP A 42 -6.73 3.56 -7.22
N ASP A 43 -5.56 3.68 -7.84
CA ASP A 43 -4.99 2.63 -8.72
C ASP A 43 -3.99 1.70 -8.03
N GLU A 44 -3.86 1.83 -6.72
CA GLU A 44 -3.27 0.81 -5.85
C GLU A 44 -4.29 -0.34 -5.80
N GLY A 45 -4.08 -1.35 -6.66
CA GLY A 45 -4.91 -2.55 -6.63
C GLY A 45 -4.88 -3.12 -5.23
N ASP A 46 -6.05 -3.44 -4.71
CA ASP A 46 -6.24 -3.67 -3.29
C ASP A 46 -6.68 -5.11 -3.06
N GLY A 47 -6.25 -5.68 -1.94
CA GLY A 47 -6.63 -7.01 -1.54
C GLY A 47 -6.03 -7.35 -0.19
N ASP A 48 -6.86 -7.86 0.70
CA ASP A 48 -6.44 -8.26 2.03
C ASP A 48 -6.74 -9.74 2.26
N ALA A 49 -6.10 -10.26 3.29
CA ALA A 49 -6.47 -11.54 3.89
C ALA A 49 -7.95 -11.55 4.32
N GLU A 50 -8.57 -12.72 4.23
CA GLU A 50 -9.99 -12.89 4.52
C GLU A 50 -10.32 -12.76 6.01
N ASP A 51 -9.32 -12.48 6.85
CA ASP A 51 -9.44 -12.16 8.26
C ASP A 51 -9.79 -10.70 8.57
N ALA A 52 -9.82 -9.83 7.55
CA ALA A 52 -10.27 -8.45 7.68
C ALA A 52 -11.78 -8.36 8.01
N ASP A 53 -12.14 -7.53 8.99
CA ASP A 53 -13.53 -7.25 9.39
C ASP A 53 -14.23 -6.23 8.47
N GLU A 54 -13.48 -5.64 7.55
CA GLU A 54 -13.97 -4.79 6.48
C GLU A 54 -13.11 -4.89 5.22
N PHE A 55 -13.68 -4.53 4.08
CA PHE A 55 -12.91 -4.16 2.89
C PHE A 55 -13.33 -2.76 2.46
N SER A 56 -12.44 -2.02 1.82
CA SER A 56 -12.75 -0.66 1.38
C SER A 56 -12.32 -0.39 -0.07
N PHE A 57 -12.67 0.80 -0.56
CA PHE A 57 -12.09 1.33 -1.78
C PHE A 57 -12.04 2.86 -1.70
N LYS A 58 -11.01 3.43 -2.32
CA LYS A 58 -10.78 4.88 -2.34
C LYS A 58 -11.19 5.51 -3.66
N LEU A 59 -11.74 6.71 -3.58
CA LEU A 59 -12.05 7.57 -4.72
C LEU A 59 -11.26 8.86 -4.62
N VAL A 60 -10.43 9.14 -5.63
CA VAL A 60 -9.50 10.27 -5.66
C VAL A 60 -9.75 11.22 -6.83
N LEU A 61 -9.27 12.45 -6.68
CA LEU A 61 -9.24 13.45 -7.76
C LEU A 61 -7.90 13.40 -8.52
N ASN A 62 -7.96 13.11 -9.81
CA ASN A 62 -6.77 12.90 -10.64
C ASN A 62 -6.08 14.21 -11.09
N ASP A 63 -6.80 15.33 -11.15
CA ASP A 63 -6.28 16.55 -11.77
C ASP A 63 -5.40 17.34 -10.81
N ARG A 64 -4.11 17.40 -11.14
CA ARG A 64 -3.11 18.19 -10.41
C ARG A 64 -2.62 19.38 -11.23
N TYR A 65 -2.44 20.54 -10.59
CA TYR A 65 -1.95 21.77 -11.20
C TYR A 65 -0.72 22.30 -10.48
N ASP A 66 0.38 22.48 -11.20
CA ASP A 66 1.57 23.17 -10.72
C ASP A 66 1.69 24.55 -11.38
N ALA A 67 1.25 25.59 -10.65
CA ALA A 67 1.32 26.97 -11.12
C ALA A 67 2.76 27.51 -11.20
N THR A 68 3.66 26.98 -10.37
CA THR A 68 5.01 27.49 -10.16
C THR A 68 6.06 26.70 -10.94
N GLY A 69 5.76 25.44 -11.27
CA GLY A 69 6.70 24.51 -11.92
C GLY A 69 7.76 23.97 -10.96
N GLU A 70 7.53 24.11 -9.66
CA GLU A 70 8.49 23.75 -8.61
C GLU A 70 8.11 22.46 -7.88
N ASN A 71 6.91 21.91 -8.10
CA ASN A 71 6.42 20.75 -7.37
C ASN A 71 6.17 19.58 -8.35
N PRO A 72 7.10 18.61 -8.49
CA PRO A 72 6.87 17.44 -9.31
C PRO A 72 5.65 16.69 -8.74
N GLY A 73 4.53 16.74 -9.46
CA GLY A 73 3.24 16.21 -9.03
C GLY A 73 2.09 17.22 -9.08
N GLY A 74 2.33 18.53 -8.92
CA GLY A 74 1.28 19.56 -8.85
C GLY A 74 0.36 19.44 -7.63
N LYS A 75 -0.53 20.41 -7.43
CA LYS A 75 -1.55 20.40 -6.36
C LYS A 75 -2.88 19.87 -6.89
N ILE A 76 -3.53 18.98 -6.15
CA ILE A 76 -4.90 18.55 -6.48
C ILE A 76 -5.81 19.79 -6.51
N ILE A 77 -6.69 19.85 -7.52
CA ILE A 77 -7.72 20.88 -7.58
C ILE A 77 -8.98 20.28 -6.93
N PRO A 78 -9.38 20.72 -5.73
CA PRO A 78 -10.54 20.12 -5.08
C PRO A 78 -11.84 20.48 -5.80
N LEU A 79 -12.87 19.66 -5.58
CA LEU A 79 -14.22 19.95 -6.05
C LEU A 79 -14.74 21.28 -5.47
N THR A 80 -15.47 22.03 -6.29
CA THR A 80 -16.04 23.33 -5.89
C THR A 80 -17.46 23.21 -5.30
N GLU A 81 -18.14 22.11 -5.59
CA GLU A 81 -19.44 21.73 -5.03
C GLU A 81 -19.45 20.22 -4.82
N ASP A 82 -20.33 19.75 -3.93
CA ASP A 82 -20.48 18.32 -3.66
C ASP A 82 -20.96 17.57 -4.92
N VAL A 83 -20.45 16.36 -5.09
CA VAL A 83 -20.80 15.45 -6.18
C VAL A 83 -21.32 14.15 -5.59
N THR A 84 -22.41 13.60 -6.11
CA THR A 84 -22.82 12.23 -5.76
C THR A 84 -22.23 11.26 -6.77
N VAL A 85 -21.39 10.35 -6.29
CA VAL A 85 -20.84 9.24 -7.06
C VAL A 85 -21.77 8.05 -6.90
N ASN A 86 -22.17 7.43 -8.01
CA ASN A 86 -22.96 6.20 -8.01
C ASN A 86 -22.04 5.06 -8.43
N PHE A 87 -22.07 3.97 -7.67
CA PHE A 87 -21.25 2.79 -7.92
C PHE A 87 -22.11 1.53 -7.89
N LYS A 88 -21.55 0.45 -8.41
CA LYS A 88 -22.18 -0.86 -8.39
C LYS A 88 -21.12 -1.94 -8.26
N ILE A 89 -21.36 -2.91 -7.39
CA ILE A 89 -20.60 -4.15 -7.41
C ILE A 89 -21.12 -5.00 -8.57
N THR A 90 -20.25 -5.15 -9.57
CA THR A 90 -20.57 -5.77 -10.86
C THR A 90 -20.31 -7.26 -10.88
N GLU A 91 -19.30 -7.72 -10.14
CA GLU A 91 -18.90 -9.13 -10.07
C GLU A 91 -18.52 -9.48 -8.63
N TRP A 92 -18.85 -10.71 -8.24
CA TRP A 92 -18.58 -11.34 -6.96
C TRP A 92 -18.13 -12.76 -7.26
N GLU A 93 -16.82 -12.97 -7.28
CA GLU A 93 -16.22 -14.27 -7.58
C GLU A 93 -15.99 -15.03 -6.28
N GLY A 94 -16.26 -16.33 -6.26
CA GLY A 94 -16.12 -17.16 -5.06
C GLY A 94 -17.16 -16.93 -3.93
N PHE A 95 -18.11 -16.00 -4.11
CA PHE A 95 -19.16 -15.70 -3.13
C PHE A 95 -20.56 -16.11 -3.62
N ASP A 96 -21.34 -16.77 -2.76
CA ASP A 96 -22.69 -17.25 -3.10
C ASP A 96 -23.74 -16.12 -3.17
N ASN A 97 -23.71 -15.21 -2.18
CA ASN A 97 -24.68 -14.13 -2.08
C ASN A 97 -24.15 -12.92 -1.27
N PRO A 98 -23.86 -11.77 -1.91
CA PRO A 98 -23.26 -10.60 -1.27
C PRO A 98 -23.97 -10.05 -0.03
N SER A 99 -25.31 -10.17 0.00
CA SER A 99 -26.10 -9.68 1.13
C SER A 99 -25.87 -10.45 2.43
N ASP A 100 -25.26 -11.63 2.32
CA ASP A 100 -24.99 -12.49 3.46
C ASP A 100 -23.64 -12.11 4.12
N TYR A 101 -22.79 -11.36 3.40
CA TYR A 101 -21.46 -10.93 3.84
C TYR A 101 -21.44 -9.44 4.26
N ILE A 102 -22.09 -8.54 3.52
CA ILE A 102 -22.04 -7.10 3.84
C ILE A 102 -23.04 -6.76 4.96
N ARG A 103 -22.52 -6.31 6.10
CA ARG A 103 -23.32 -5.86 7.25
C ARG A 103 -23.66 -4.38 7.20
N GLU A 104 -22.66 -3.55 6.94
CA GLU A 104 -22.76 -2.10 6.95
C GLU A 104 -21.84 -1.50 5.89
N VAL A 105 -22.19 -0.32 5.39
CA VAL A 105 -21.34 0.44 4.48
C VAL A 105 -21.24 1.87 4.99
N THR A 106 -20.02 2.29 5.25
CA THR A 106 -19.70 3.63 5.72
C THR A 106 -18.85 4.35 4.67
N GLY A 107 -18.70 5.65 4.82
CA GLY A 107 -17.77 6.39 3.98
C GLY A 107 -17.27 7.60 4.71
N PHE A 108 -15.98 7.88 4.52
CA PHE A 108 -15.26 8.89 5.26
C PHE A 108 -14.17 9.52 4.39
N TYR A 109 -13.46 10.47 4.97
CA TYR A 109 -12.24 11.07 4.43
C TYR A 109 -11.42 11.51 5.62
N GLU A 110 -10.10 11.45 5.47
CA GLU A 110 -9.15 11.90 6.46
C GLU A 110 -9.10 13.43 6.51
N ILE A 111 -9.13 13.99 7.72
CA ILE A 111 -8.97 15.43 7.96
C ILE A 111 -7.51 15.71 8.35
N ASP A 112 -6.97 14.85 9.20
CA ASP A 112 -5.58 14.73 9.61
C ASP A 112 -5.32 13.28 10.03
N ASP A 113 -4.07 12.98 10.37
CA ASP A 113 -3.57 11.65 10.78
C ASP A 113 -4.38 11.01 11.94
N CYS A 114 -5.19 11.79 12.64
CA CYS A 114 -5.89 11.39 13.85
C CYS A 114 -7.40 11.56 13.82
N THR A 115 -7.93 12.13 12.73
CA THR A 115 -9.32 12.55 12.68
C THR A 115 -9.91 12.28 11.31
N THR A 116 -11.00 11.54 11.30
CA THR A 116 -11.81 11.34 10.10
C THR A 116 -13.03 12.24 10.11
N SER A 117 -13.69 12.34 8.96
CA SER A 117 -14.99 13.00 8.87
C SER A 117 -16.09 12.32 9.71
N LEU A 118 -15.95 11.03 10.07
CA LEU A 118 -16.88 10.34 10.95
C LEU A 118 -16.78 10.85 12.40
N ASP A 119 -15.57 11.10 12.90
CA ASP A 119 -15.33 11.59 14.26
C ASP A 119 -15.95 12.98 14.49
N GLU A 120 -15.90 13.82 13.46
CA GLU A 120 -16.53 15.15 13.43
C GLU A 120 -18.05 15.09 13.12
N GLY A 121 -18.61 13.90 12.93
CA GLY A 121 -20.03 13.68 12.65
C GLY A 121 -20.47 14.15 11.26
N THR A 122 -19.55 14.22 10.30
CA THR A 122 -19.82 14.56 8.90
C THR A 122 -20.17 13.31 8.11
N ASP A 123 -21.48 13.09 7.95
CA ASP A 123 -22.01 11.95 7.18
C ASP A 123 -21.87 12.17 5.67
N LEU A 124 -21.16 11.30 4.95
CA LEU A 124 -21.04 11.30 3.48
C LEU A 124 -22.29 10.78 2.75
N ASN A 125 -23.38 10.50 3.47
CA ASN A 125 -24.64 9.97 2.96
C ASN A 125 -24.44 8.71 2.11
N VAL A 126 -23.64 7.77 2.59
CA VAL A 126 -23.47 6.48 1.89
C VAL A 126 -24.80 5.73 1.92
N VAL A 127 -25.21 5.25 0.75
CA VAL A 127 -26.37 4.39 0.58
C VAL A 127 -25.92 3.19 -0.23
N PHE A 128 -26.22 1.99 0.27
CA PHE A 128 -25.92 0.75 -0.43
C PHE A 128 -27.11 -0.21 -0.34
N ASP A 129 -27.45 -0.85 -1.46
CA ASP A 129 -28.45 -1.89 -1.56
C ASP A 129 -27.77 -3.21 -1.89
N ALA A 130 -27.54 -4.03 -0.86
CA ALA A 130 -26.87 -5.33 -0.98
C ALA A 130 -27.61 -6.31 -1.91
N ALA A 131 -28.93 -6.16 -2.08
CA ALA A 131 -29.70 -7.03 -2.98
C ALA A 131 -29.41 -6.74 -4.46
N THR A 132 -29.01 -5.51 -4.80
CA THR A 132 -28.70 -5.11 -6.18
C THR A 132 -27.21 -4.82 -6.41
N GLY A 133 -26.44 -4.76 -5.32
CA GLY A 133 -25.04 -4.32 -5.31
C GLY A 133 -24.87 -2.86 -5.68
N THR A 134 -25.93 -2.04 -5.67
CA THR A 134 -25.85 -0.63 -6.09
C THR A 134 -25.68 0.30 -4.90
N GLY A 135 -24.86 1.32 -5.06
CA GLY A 135 -24.64 2.31 -4.01
C GLY A 135 -24.37 3.71 -4.53
N SER A 136 -24.37 4.66 -3.61
CA SER A 136 -24.02 6.05 -3.86
C SER A 136 -23.37 6.69 -2.64
N VAL A 137 -22.44 7.61 -2.87
CA VAL A 137 -21.73 8.38 -1.83
C VAL A 137 -21.60 9.84 -2.24
N ARG A 138 -21.63 10.76 -1.27
CA ARG A 138 -21.31 12.17 -1.48
C ARG A 138 -19.81 12.38 -1.41
N PHE A 139 -19.20 12.78 -2.52
CA PHE A 139 -17.86 13.35 -2.57
C PHE A 139 -17.95 14.86 -2.23
N PRO A 140 -17.48 15.30 -1.06
CA PRO A 140 -17.64 16.69 -0.62
C PRO A 140 -16.77 17.66 -1.42
N LYS A 141 -17.21 18.90 -1.52
CA LYS A 141 -16.34 20.00 -1.97
C LYS A 141 -15.13 20.17 -1.05
N GLY A 142 -13.99 20.56 -1.62
CA GLY A 142 -12.78 20.82 -0.83
C GLY A 142 -12.02 19.57 -0.37
N VAL A 143 -12.56 18.37 -0.62
CA VAL A 143 -11.94 17.08 -0.26
C VAL A 143 -11.25 16.51 -1.50
N GLU A 144 -10.12 15.84 -1.29
CA GLU A 144 -9.26 15.30 -2.36
C GLU A 144 -9.49 13.79 -2.57
N GLU A 145 -9.88 13.09 -1.51
CA GLU A 145 -10.07 11.65 -1.43
C GLU A 145 -11.21 11.31 -0.48
N ILE A 146 -11.99 10.28 -0.81
CA ILE A 146 -12.93 9.65 0.12
C ILE A 146 -12.72 8.14 0.08
N GLU A 147 -12.99 7.49 1.20
CA GLU A 147 -12.97 6.04 1.34
C GLU A 147 -14.38 5.52 1.62
N ILE A 148 -14.71 4.34 1.08
CA ILE A 148 -15.98 3.66 1.27
C ILE A 148 -15.68 2.26 1.79
N ALA A 149 -15.95 2.03 3.08
CA ALA A 149 -15.69 0.77 3.77
C ALA A 149 -16.97 -0.07 3.90
N PHE A 150 -16.82 -1.38 3.75
CA PHE A 150 -17.87 -2.40 3.84
C PHE A 150 -17.52 -3.33 5.00
N ALA A 151 -18.20 -3.16 6.12
CA ALA A 151 -18.08 -4.10 7.23
C ALA A 151 -18.62 -5.47 6.81
N THR A 152 -17.82 -6.52 7.00
CA THR A 152 -18.12 -7.89 6.59
C THR A 152 -18.66 -8.72 7.76
N ASP A 153 -19.24 -9.88 7.42
CA ASP A 153 -19.63 -10.90 8.38
C ASP A 153 -18.50 -11.92 8.49
N GLU A 154 -17.69 -11.81 9.55
CA GLU A 154 -16.56 -12.70 9.84
C GLU A 154 -16.90 -14.19 9.70
N ASP A 155 -18.10 -14.63 10.11
CA ASP A 155 -18.50 -16.05 10.04
C ASP A 155 -18.57 -16.58 8.59
N PHE A 156 -18.68 -15.69 7.61
CA PHE A 156 -18.74 -16.02 6.18
C PHE A 156 -17.48 -15.58 5.42
N PHE A 157 -16.85 -14.49 5.84
CA PHE A 157 -15.66 -13.94 5.17
C PHE A 157 -14.38 -14.66 5.61
N ASN A 158 -14.22 -14.94 6.91
CA ASN A 158 -13.08 -15.63 7.52
C ASN A 158 -13.49 -17.05 7.94
N ASP A 159 -13.30 -18.04 7.07
CA ASP A 159 -13.67 -19.42 7.36
C ASP A 159 -12.43 -20.31 7.45
N ASN A 160 -12.38 -21.28 8.37
CA ASN A 160 -11.16 -22.08 8.60
C ASN A 160 -10.93 -23.16 7.53
N THR A 161 -11.23 -22.87 6.27
CA THR A 161 -11.18 -23.80 5.15
C THR A 161 -10.58 -23.13 3.91
N LEU A 162 -9.47 -23.70 3.45
CA LEU A 162 -8.90 -23.35 2.15
C LEU A 162 -9.97 -23.38 1.04
N ASN A 163 -10.11 -22.25 0.40
CA ASN A 163 -10.96 -21.97 -0.73
C ASN A 163 -10.62 -22.84 -1.92
N THR A 164 -11.67 -23.23 -2.66
CA THR A 164 -11.51 -24.03 -3.88
C THR A 164 -11.46 -23.19 -5.15
N GLU A 165 -11.84 -21.92 -5.06
CA GLU A 165 -11.91 -20.95 -6.15
C GLU A 165 -11.44 -19.58 -5.61
N GLU A 166 -10.85 -18.75 -6.48
CA GLU A 166 -10.40 -17.40 -6.11
C GLU A 166 -11.61 -16.55 -5.73
N ARG A 167 -11.44 -15.68 -4.74
CA ARG A 167 -12.49 -14.78 -4.27
C ARG A 167 -12.13 -13.35 -4.64
N SER A 168 -13.07 -12.63 -5.23
CA SER A 168 -12.85 -11.22 -5.57
C SER A 168 -14.14 -10.42 -5.72
N ILE A 169 -14.02 -9.10 -5.57
CA ILE A 169 -15.11 -8.15 -5.65
C ILE A 169 -14.77 -7.08 -6.68
N THR A 170 -15.56 -6.97 -7.75
CA THR A 170 -15.34 -5.94 -8.79
C THR A 170 -16.37 -4.83 -8.69
N LEU A 171 -15.92 -3.61 -8.44
CA LEU A 171 -16.72 -2.39 -8.35
C LEU A 171 -16.66 -1.58 -9.64
N GLU A 172 -17.77 -0.97 -10.03
CA GLU A 172 -17.86 -0.03 -11.15
C GLU A 172 -18.45 1.32 -10.74
N ILE A 173 -17.82 2.43 -11.14
CA ILE A 173 -18.47 3.76 -11.12
C ILE A 173 -19.50 3.82 -12.26
N THR A 174 -20.79 3.86 -11.89
CA THR A 174 -21.91 3.83 -12.84
C THR A 174 -22.39 5.21 -13.28
N GLY A 175 -22.08 6.25 -12.51
CA GLY A 175 -22.38 7.62 -12.92
C GLY A 175 -22.18 8.68 -11.83
N LEU A 176 -22.24 9.95 -12.24
CA LEU A 176 -22.13 11.10 -11.36
C LEU A 176 -23.41 11.92 -11.41
N THR A 177 -23.84 12.43 -10.27
CA THR A 177 -24.85 13.50 -10.18
C THR A 177 -24.19 14.76 -9.69
N THR A 178 -24.20 15.80 -10.53
CA THR A 178 -23.54 17.08 -10.26
C THR A 178 -24.53 18.25 -10.35
N VAL A 179 -24.20 19.36 -9.69
CA VAL A 179 -24.94 20.62 -9.85
C VAL A 179 -24.71 21.17 -11.26
N ALA A 180 -25.74 21.75 -11.88
CA ALA A 180 -25.67 22.29 -13.24
C ALA A 180 -24.53 23.32 -13.39
N GLY A 181 -23.61 23.08 -14.32
CA GLY A 181 -22.45 23.95 -14.60
C GLY A 181 -21.11 23.41 -14.08
N GLN A 182 -21.11 22.34 -13.29
CA GLN A 182 -19.90 21.60 -12.90
C GLN A 182 -19.34 20.82 -14.10
N ASN A 183 -18.03 20.93 -14.34
CA ASN A 183 -17.29 20.12 -15.30
C ASN A 183 -16.55 19.01 -14.54
N VAL A 184 -17.28 17.98 -14.10
CA VAL A 184 -16.73 16.82 -13.40
C VAL A 184 -17.09 15.58 -14.21
N THR A 185 -16.11 14.70 -14.39
CA THR A 185 -16.22 13.41 -15.08
C THR A 185 -15.56 12.34 -14.23
N PHE A 186 -15.64 11.09 -14.66
CA PHE A 186 -14.88 9.99 -14.09
C PHE A 186 -13.97 9.36 -15.15
N ASN A 187 -12.95 8.62 -14.71
CA ASN A 187 -12.02 7.93 -15.61
C ASN A 187 -12.72 6.79 -16.38
N LYS A 188 -12.27 6.49 -17.61
CA LYS A 188 -12.84 5.38 -18.41
C LYS A 188 -12.48 4.00 -17.87
N ALA A 189 -11.39 3.86 -17.11
CA ALA A 189 -11.16 2.72 -16.24
C ALA A 189 -12.13 2.87 -15.06
N ARG A 190 -13.34 2.34 -15.23
CA ARG A 190 -14.42 2.47 -14.27
C ARG A 190 -14.42 1.37 -13.23
N GLN A 191 -13.46 0.45 -13.29
CA GLN A 191 -13.48 -0.76 -12.51
C GLN A 191 -12.31 -0.80 -11.55
N PHE A 192 -12.60 -1.31 -10.36
CA PHE A 192 -11.65 -1.65 -9.31
C PHE A 192 -11.96 -3.07 -8.89
N LYS A 193 -10.93 -3.90 -8.73
CA LYS A 193 -11.05 -5.28 -8.29
C LYS A 193 -10.33 -5.37 -6.95
N TYR A 194 -11.07 -5.81 -5.93
CA TYR A 194 -10.55 -6.17 -4.63
C TYR A 194 -10.37 -7.69 -4.58
N GLU A 195 -9.15 -8.16 -4.38
CA GLU A 195 -8.86 -9.59 -4.20
C GLU A 195 -9.07 -9.97 -2.73
N VAL A 196 -9.71 -11.11 -2.47
CA VAL A 196 -9.86 -11.63 -1.10
C VAL A 196 -8.90 -12.80 -0.98
N LEU A 197 -7.85 -12.61 -0.17
CA LEU A 197 -6.77 -13.55 -0.02
C LEU A 197 -7.11 -14.56 1.07
N ASP A 198 -7.01 -15.84 0.75
CA ASP A 198 -7.29 -16.92 1.68
C ASP A 198 -6.16 -17.04 2.71
N ASP A 199 -6.46 -16.82 4.00
CA ASP A 199 -5.46 -16.87 5.06
C ASP A 199 -5.19 -18.30 5.54
N GLU A 200 -5.97 -19.31 5.14
CA GLU A 200 -5.60 -20.73 5.22
C GLU A 200 -4.57 -21.13 4.15
N ALA A 201 -4.41 -20.30 3.11
CA ALA A 201 -3.30 -20.37 2.18
C ALA A 201 -2.08 -19.62 2.73
N VAL A 202 -1.20 -19.16 1.83
CA VAL A 202 0.10 -18.56 2.19
C VAL A 202 -0.01 -17.11 2.67
N HIS A 203 -1.10 -16.44 2.34
CA HIS A 203 -1.32 -15.05 2.72
C HIS A 203 -1.64 -14.92 4.20
N GLY A 204 -1.25 -13.79 4.80
CA GLY A 204 -1.39 -13.51 6.23
C GLY A 204 -0.07 -13.55 6.99
N ASP A 205 -0.19 -13.56 8.31
CA ASP A 205 0.94 -13.37 9.24
C ASP A 205 1.58 -14.68 9.71
N TRP A 206 2.92 -14.70 9.70
CA TRP A 206 3.71 -15.86 10.11
C TRP A 206 4.88 -15.48 11.01
N GLU A 207 4.94 -16.06 12.21
CA GLU A 207 5.96 -15.77 13.22
C GLU A 207 7.19 -16.70 13.11
N VAL A 208 8.39 -16.12 13.12
CA VAL A 208 9.65 -16.86 13.30
C VAL A 208 9.88 -17.11 14.79
N ASP A 209 10.11 -18.36 15.18
CA ASP A 209 10.50 -18.72 16.56
C ASP A 209 11.93 -18.22 16.87
N HIS A 210 12.04 -16.98 17.34
CA HIS A 210 13.32 -16.35 17.66
C HIS A 210 14.01 -16.96 18.90
N GLU A 211 13.27 -17.70 19.75
CA GLU A 211 13.85 -18.44 20.88
C GLU A 211 14.59 -19.71 20.42
N ASP A 212 14.22 -20.27 19.26
CA ASP A 212 15.03 -21.29 18.60
C ASP A 212 16.27 -20.65 17.95
N SER A 213 17.40 -20.78 18.66
CA SER A 213 18.71 -20.31 18.18
C SER A 213 19.08 -20.73 16.75
N ALA A 214 18.56 -21.87 16.25
CA ALA A 214 18.81 -22.28 14.87
C ALA A 214 17.97 -21.45 13.89
N GLN A 215 16.68 -21.23 14.17
CA GLN A 215 15.80 -20.40 13.34
C GLN A 215 16.25 -18.94 13.35
N PHE A 216 16.59 -18.38 14.52
CA PHE A 216 17.06 -17.00 14.62
C PHE A 216 18.36 -16.76 13.82
N VAL A 217 19.30 -17.70 13.83
CA VAL A 217 20.53 -17.62 13.02
C VAL A 217 20.23 -17.69 11.53
N LEU A 218 19.24 -18.48 11.12
CA LEU A 218 18.82 -18.56 9.72
C LEU A 218 18.14 -17.28 9.27
N PHE A 219 17.26 -16.71 10.09
CA PHE A 219 16.60 -15.43 9.85
C PHE A 219 17.61 -14.28 9.70
N THR A 220 18.50 -14.11 10.68
CA THR A 220 19.52 -13.04 10.65
C THR A 220 20.52 -13.22 9.50
N ARG A 221 20.81 -14.46 9.07
CA ARG A 221 21.62 -14.73 7.88
C ARG A 221 20.92 -14.33 6.58
N LEU A 222 19.59 -14.45 6.52
CA LEU A 222 18.81 -14.08 5.35
C LEU A 222 18.67 -12.56 5.28
N PHE A 223 18.01 -11.95 6.27
CA PHE A 223 17.64 -10.53 6.24
C PHE A 223 18.74 -9.60 6.74
N GLY A 224 19.69 -10.09 7.54
CA GLY A 224 20.88 -9.31 7.92
C GLY A 224 21.83 -9.05 6.76
N HIS A 225 21.64 -9.73 5.62
CA HIS A 225 22.38 -9.43 4.39
C HIS A 225 21.98 -8.07 3.79
N ILE A 226 20.75 -7.63 4.04
CA ILE A 226 20.19 -6.41 3.45
C ILE A 226 19.96 -5.30 4.48
N ASN A 227 19.83 -5.64 5.77
CA ASN A 227 19.62 -4.69 6.86
C ASN A 227 20.67 -4.88 7.97
N GLU A 228 21.50 -3.86 8.21
CA GLU A 228 22.61 -3.92 9.19
C GLU A 228 22.12 -4.06 10.64
N ASP A 229 20.96 -3.50 10.98
CA ASP A 229 20.40 -3.61 12.32
C ASP A 229 20.06 -5.08 12.58
N ILE A 230 19.34 -5.73 11.65
CA ILE A 230 19.04 -7.17 11.72
C ILE A 230 20.32 -8.02 11.80
N ALA A 231 21.36 -7.68 11.03
CA ALA A 231 22.63 -8.39 11.03
C ALA A 231 23.31 -8.41 12.42
N SER A 232 23.05 -7.37 13.22
CA SER A 232 23.65 -7.17 14.53
C SER A 232 22.78 -7.64 15.69
N LEU A 233 21.53 -8.01 15.44
CA LEU A 233 20.57 -8.40 16.47
C LEU A 233 20.98 -9.65 17.24
N SER A 234 20.65 -9.65 18.52
CA SER A 234 20.64 -10.85 19.33
C SER A 234 19.20 -11.25 19.66
N ALA A 235 18.93 -12.54 19.81
CA ALA A 235 17.59 -13.03 20.14
C ALA A 235 17.06 -12.45 21.47
N ASP A 236 17.96 -12.08 22.40
CA ASP A 236 17.58 -11.49 23.67
C ASP A 236 16.98 -10.07 23.50
N ASP A 237 17.32 -9.37 22.41
CA ASP A 237 16.87 -8.00 22.11
C ASP A 237 15.53 -7.96 21.36
N VAL A 238 15.06 -9.11 20.86
CA VAL A 238 13.85 -9.23 20.03
C VAL A 238 12.66 -9.64 20.87
N GLU A 239 11.51 -9.01 20.66
CA GLU A 239 10.22 -9.42 21.24
C GLU A 239 9.46 -10.34 20.28
N LYS A 240 9.40 -9.99 18.99
CA LYS A 240 8.67 -10.73 17.95
C LYS A 240 9.35 -10.58 16.58
N ILE A 241 9.25 -11.60 15.73
CA ILE A 241 9.62 -11.54 14.31
C ILE A 241 8.45 -12.08 13.51
N GLU A 242 7.87 -11.25 12.65
CA GLU A 242 6.71 -11.57 11.82
C GLU A 242 7.04 -11.36 10.34
N ILE A 243 6.52 -12.26 9.51
CA ILE A 243 6.54 -12.16 8.06
C ILE A 243 5.08 -12.16 7.62
N SER A 244 4.61 -11.01 7.13
CA SER A 244 3.29 -10.83 6.53
C SER A 244 3.40 -11.03 5.01
N ILE A 245 2.57 -11.89 4.44
CA ILE A 245 2.47 -12.13 3.00
C ILE A 245 1.12 -11.57 2.53
N GLU A 246 1.15 -10.39 1.92
CA GLU A 246 -0.02 -9.61 1.54
C GLU A 246 -0.24 -9.67 0.02
N TYR A 247 -1.18 -8.88 -0.49
CA TYR A 247 -1.40 -8.78 -1.93
C TYR A 247 -0.24 -8.04 -2.60
N ASN A 248 0.55 -8.77 -3.40
CA ASN A 248 1.73 -8.25 -4.10
C ASN A 248 2.80 -7.63 -3.19
N GLU A 249 2.79 -7.92 -1.90
CA GLU A 249 3.78 -7.42 -0.95
C GLU A 249 4.15 -8.48 0.09
N VAL A 250 5.40 -8.43 0.56
CA VAL A 250 5.86 -9.13 1.77
C VAL A 250 6.43 -8.09 2.72
N LYS A 251 5.94 -8.09 3.96
CA LYS A 251 6.50 -7.29 5.06
C LYS A 251 7.21 -8.19 6.05
N VAL A 252 8.39 -7.77 6.51
CA VAL A 252 9.13 -8.41 7.60
C VAL A 252 9.26 -7.41 8.73
N LEU A 253 8.61 -7.72 9.85
CA LEU A 253 8.55 -6.88 11.04
C LEU A 253 9.36 -7.53 12.16
N VAL A 254 10.32 -6.78 12.71
CA VAL A 254 11.10 -7.19 13.88
C VAL A 254 10.84 -6.22 15.02
N GLU A 255 10.01 -6.64 15.97
CA GLU A 255 9.76 -5.89 17.19
C GLU A 255 10.88 -6.11 18.19
N LEU A 256 11.47 -5.02 18.68
CA LEU A 256 12.56 -5.05 19.66
C LEU A 256 12.03 -4.85 21.07
N LYS A 257 12.67 -5.45 22.07
CA LYS A 257 12.42 -5.16 23.49
C LYS A 257 12.82 -3.74 23.89
N GLU A 258 13.60 -3.06 23.07
CA GLU A 258 13.87 -1.63 23.23
C GLU A 258 12.62 -0.83 22.90
N MET A 259 12.28 0.12 23.77
CA MET A 259 11.12 0.98 23.60
C MET A 259 11.53 2.36 23.06
N GLU A 260 10.67 2.99 22.28
CA GLU A 260 10.77 4.39 21.88
C GLU A 260 9.49 5.18 22.17
N GLU A 261 9.64 6.50 22.27
CA GLU A 261 8.51 7.42 22.43
C GLU A 261 8.06 7.85 21.05
N ILE A 262 6.85 7.45 20.65
CA ILE A 262 6.19 7.93 19.44
C ILE A 262 5.08 8.90 19.82
N GLU A 263 4.76 9.84 18.94
CA GLU A 263 3.63 10.74 19.14
C GLU A 263 2.40 10.12 18.48
N GLU A 264 1.47 9.65 19.29
CA GLU A 264 0.17 9.15 18.86
C GLU A 264 -0.91 10.24 19.01
N CYS A 265 -2.07 9.98 18.41
CA CYS A 265 -3.21 10.89 18.45
C CYS A 265 -3.69 11.23 19.88
N ASP A 266 -3.55 10.30 20.81
CA ASP A 266 -3.91 10.47 22.23
C ASP A 266 -2.74 11.00 23.10
N GLY A 267 -1.61 11.35 22.46
CA GLY A 267 -0.38 11.83 23.07
C GLY A 267 0.76 10.83 22.98
N PRO A 268 1.92 11.14 23.59
CA PRO A 268 3.11 10.30 23.45
C PRO A 268 2.92 8.94 24.14
N GLU A 269 3.27 7.88 23.43
CA GLU A 269 3.25 6.50 23.91
C GLU A 269 4.63 5.87 23.81
N MET A 270 4.95 4.98 24.76
CA MET A 270 6.14 4.14 24.68
C MET A 270 5.78 2.84 24.01
N VAL A 271 6.26 2.62 22.79
CA VAL A 271 6.07 1.37 22.03
C VAL A 271 7.39 0.64 21.80
N ASN A 272 7.33 -0.64 21.48
CA ASN A 272 8.48 -1.39 21.01
C ASN A 272 9.00 -0.78 19.71
N LYS A 273 10.31 -0.61 19.58
CA LYS A 273 10.92 -0.24 18.31
C LYS A 273 10.68 -1.33 17.28
N VAL A 274 10.38 -0.96 16.05
CA VAL A 274 10.17 -1.90 14.95
C VAL A 274 11.21 -1.66 13.87
N ILE A 275 11.84 -2.75 13.40
CA ILE A 275 12.58 -2.74 12.14
C ILE A 275 11.68 -3.38 11.09
N GLU A 276 11.48 -2.68 9.98
CA GLU A 276 10.58 -3.07 8.90
C GLU A 276 11.36 -3.22 7.59
N ILE A 277 11.01 -4.26 6.83
CA ILE A 277 11.45 -4.49 5.45
C ILE A 277 10.22 -4.79 4.62
N GLU A 278 9.97 -3.96 3.62
CA GLU A 278 8.93 -4.15 2.61
C GLU A 278 9.55 -4.64 1.30
N ALA A 279 8.84 -5.49 0.58
CA ALA A 279 9.26 -6.00 -0.72
C ALA A 279 8.06 -6.31 -1.61
N ASP A 280 8.16 -5.97 -2.88
CA ASP A 280 7.20 -6.36 -3.91
C ASP A 280 7.22 -7.88 -4.08
N LEU A 281 6.06 -8.51 -4.01
CA LEU A 281 5.86 -9.94 -4.22
C LEU A 281 5.42 -10.19 -5.67
N GLU A 282 6.14 -11.06 -6.37
CA GLU A 282 5.72 -11.52 -7.69
C GLU A 282 4.50 -12.44 -7.58
N ASP A 283 3.57 -12.35 -8.56
CA ASP A 283 2.27 -13.04 -8.62
C ASP A 283 2.26 -14.41 -7.90
N LEU A 284 1.64 -14.44 -6.72
CA LEU A 284 1.50 -15.64 -5.89
C LEU A 284 0.09 -16.21 -6.02
N SER A 285 -0.03 -17.53 -6.15
CA SER A 285 -1.36 -18.16 -6.23
C SER A 285 -2.02 -18.17 -4.84
N THR A 286 -3.22 -17.62 -4.77
CA THR A 286 -4.00 -17.48 -3.53
C THR A 286 -4.63 -18.77 -3.02
N LEU A 287 -4.56 -19.88 -3.79
CA LEU A 287 -5.28 -21.13 -3.48
C LEU A 287 -4.35 -22.33 -3.24
N THR A 288 -3.07 -22.07 -2.96
CA THR A 288 -2.07 -23.14 -2.87
C THR A 288 -1.36 -23.15 -1.53
N ASN A 289 -1.18 -24.36 -1.01
CA ASN A 289 -0.40 -24.61 0.21
C ASN A 289 1.07 -24.90 -0.09
N GLU A 290 1.47 -24.94 -1.35
CA GLU A 290 2.87 -25.07 -1.76
C GLU A 290 3.08 -24.39 -3.11
N GLY A 291 4.24 -23.78 -3.30
CA GLY A 291 4.54 -23.05 -4.52
C GLY A 291 5.91 -22.42 -4.52
N ASP A 292 6.20 -21.70 -5.59
CA ASP A 292 7.37 -20.83 -5.68
C ASP A 292 7.01 -19.47 -5.05
N ILE A 293 7.98 -18.81 -4.42
CA ILE A 293 7.85 -17.45 -3.89
C ILE A 293 9.05 -16.62 -4.34
N GLU A 294 8.78 -15.41 -4.79
CA GLU A 294 9.79 -14.44 -5.21
C GLU A 294 9.35 -13.05 -4.76
N PHE A 295 10.20 -12.36 -3.99
CA PHE A 295 9.98 -10.97 -3.63
C PHE A 295 11.26 -10.16 -3.76
N ALA A 296 11.12 -8.89 -4.11
CA ALA A 296 12.21 -7.98 -4.40
C ALA A 296 11.95 -6.59 -3.83
N GLY A 297 13.00 -5.87 -3.46
CA GLY A 297 12.86 -4.53 -2.93
C GLY A 297 14.11 -3.69 -3.15
N GLU A 298 13.99 -2.41 -2.81
CA GLU A 298 15.05 -1.41 -2.93
C GLU A 298 15.46 -0.89 -1.55
N ILE A 299 16.76 -0.67 -1.34
CA ILE A 299 17.33 -0.14 -0.10
C ILE A 299 18.18 1.08 -0.40
N GLU A 300 17.79 2.22 0.18
CA GLU A 300 18.60 3.43 0.16
C GLU A 300 19.78 3.31 1.13
N GLN A 301 20.99 3.50 0.60
CA GLN A 301 22.24 3.49 1.34
C GLN A 301 22.50 4.86 1.97
N GLU A 302 23.39 4.92 2.98
CA GLU A 302 23.77 6.18 3.63
C GLU A 302 24.32 7.27 2.67
N ASP A 303 24.88 6.86 1.52
CA ASP A 303 25.40 7.78 0.50
C ASP A 303 24.34 8.25 -0.52
N GLY A 304 23.08 7.85 -0.32
CA GLY A 304 21.92 8.14 -1.17
C GLY A 304 21.88 7.30 -2.46
N SER A 305 22.70 6.26 -2.58
CA SER A 305 22.54 5.26 -3.63
C SER A 305 21.44 4.27 -3.27
N VAL A 306 20.81 3.65 -4.28
CA VAL A 306 19.79 2.63 -4.08
C VAL A 306 20.33 1.30 -4.59
N LYS A 307 20.11 0.23 -3.82
CA LYS A 307 20.45 -1.14 -4.18
C LYS A 307 19.21 -2.01 -4.15
N GLU A 308 19.12 -2.93 -5.10
CA GLU A 308 18.04 -3.91 -5.19
C GLU A 308 18.45 -5.19 -4.47
N PHE A 309 17.49 -5.85 -3.81
CA PHE A 309 17.62 -7.21 -3.32
C PHE A 309 16.49 -8.07 -3.90
N VAL A 310 16.74 -9.37 -3.99
CA VAL A 310 15.74 -10.35 -4.42
C VAL A 310 15.86 -11.61 -3.59
N TYR A 311 14.73 -12.14 -3.13
CA TYR A 311 14.64 -13.43 -2.47
C TYR A 311 13.78 -14.38 -3.32
N LYS A 312 14.29 -15.58 -3.58
CA LYS A 312 13.62 -16.58 -4.41
C LYS A 312 13.67 -17.96 -3.80
N GLY A 313 12.59 -18.72 -3.95
CA GLY A 313 12.58 -20.14 -3.67
C GLY A 313 11.17 -20.67 -3.62
N GLY A 314 10.79 -21.36 -2.54
CA GLY A 314 9.46 -21.94 -2.44
C GLY A 314 8.94 -22.03 -1.01
N PHE A 315 7.64 -22.19 -0.90
CA PHE A 315 6.93 -22.28 0.37
C PHE A 315 6.11 -23.57 0.44
N ALA A 316 5.84 -24.03 1.66
CA ALA A 316 4.93 -25.15 1.92
C ALA A 316 4.27 -25.00 3.29
N ILE A 317 2.94 -25.05 3.31
CA ILE A 317 2.10 -24.97 4.49
C ILE A 317 1.75 -26.37 4.95
N SER A 318 1.89 -26.60 6.24
CA SER A 318 1.52 -27.84 6.91
C SER A 318 0.72 -27.53 8.16
N SER A 319 0.22 -28.58 8.85
CA SER A 319 -0.46 -28.39 10.14
C SER A 319 0.42 -27.74 11.22
N ASP A 320 1.73 -27.76 11.03
CA ASP A 320 2.71 -27.30 12.01
C ASP A 320 3.21 -25.88 11.69
N GLY A 321 2.70 -25.26 10.62
CA GLY A 321 3.06 -23.91 10.17
C GLY A 321 3.56 -23.84 8.72
N LEU A 322 4.13 -22.70 8.37
CA LEU A 322 4.68 -22.41 7.05
C LEU A 322 6.19 -22.69 7.01
N THR A 323 6.64 -23.41 5.99
CA THR A 323 8.06 -23.60 5.69
C THR A 323 8.42 -22.77 4.46
N VAL A 324 9.38 -21.86 4.59
CA VAL A 324 9.85 -21.01 3.50
C VAL A 324 11.31 -21.33 3.21
N THR A 325 11.61 -21.68 1.97
CA THR A 325 12.97 -21.95 1.49
C THR A 325 13.37 -20.83 0.54
N LEU A 326 14.36 -20.02 0.91
CA LEU A 326 14.77 -18.84 0.17
C LEU A 326 16.28 -18.82 -0.08
N THR A 327 16.64 -18.31 -1.25
CA THR A 327 17.99 -17.84 -1.60
C THR A 327 17.89 -16.34 -1.83
N GLY A 328 18.72 -15.56 -1.15
CA GLY A 328 18.77 -14.10 -1.29
C GLY A 328 19.90 -13.67 -2.21
N GLU A 329 19.68 -12.61 -2.96
CA GLU A 329 20.67 -11.93 -3.79
C GLU A 329 20.65 -10.44 -3.47
N TYR A 330 21.81 -9.85 -3.16
CA TYR A 330 21.97 -8.41 -2.95
C TYR A 330 23.41 -8.01 -3.25
N ASP A 331 23.59 -6.94 -4.04
CA ASP A 331 24.90 -6.41 -4.47
C ASP A 331 25.82 -7.47 -5.15
N ASP A 332 25.26 -8.28 -6.05
CA ASP A 332 25.93 -9.43 -6.70
C ASP A 332 26.40 -10.53 -5.71
N GLU A 333 26.00 -10.47 -4.43
CA GLU A 333 26.26 -11.49 -3.42
C GLU A 333 25.01 -12.33 -3.16
N GLU A 334 25.13 -13.64 -3.34
CA GLU A 334 24.08 -14.62 -3.06
C GLU A 334 24.27 -15.22 -1.65
N THR A 335 23.17 -15.43 -0.93
CA THR A 335 23.14 -16.23 0.30
C THR A 335 23.09 -17.72 -0.02
N ASP A 336 23.49 -18.57 0.93
CA ASP A 336 23.15 -19.99 0.83
C ASP A 336 21.63 -20.15 0.95
N GLU A 337 21.07 -21.23 0.38
CA GLU A 337 19.67 -21.63 0.62
C GLU A 337 19.38 -21.72 2.13
N ILE A 338 18.35 -21.00 2.55
CA ILE A 338 17.89 -20.86 3.94
C ILE A 338 16.48 -21.41 4.03
N VAL A 339 16.22 -22.22 5.06
CA VAL A 339 14.89 -22.77 5.35
C VAL A 339 14.41 -22.20 6.67
N LEU A 340 13.39 -21.35 6.62
CA LEU A 340 12.69 -20.81 7.79
C LEU A 340 11.45 -21.66 8.08
N LEU A 341 11.23 -21.90 9.38
CA LEU A 341 10.02 -22.53 9.90
C LEU A 341 9.24 -21.47 10.67
N LEU A 342 8.05 -21.19 10.19
CA LEU A 342 7.18 -20.12 10.68
C LEU A 342 5.89 -20.72 11.24
N LYS A 343 5.31 -20.07 12.24
CA LYS A 343 4.04 -20.46 12.85
C LYS A 343 2.99 -19.42 12.52
N LYS A 344 1.75 -19.85 12.26
CA LYS A 344 0.61 -18.93 12.20
C LYS A 344 0.27 -18.47 13.61
#